data_AF-A0A3M2W6K1-F1
#
_entry.id   AF-A0A3M2W6K1-F1
#
_cell.length_a   1.000
_cell.length_b   1.000
_cell.length_c   1.000
_cell.angle_alpha   90.00
_cell.angle_beta   90.00
_cell.angle_gamma   90.00
#
_symmetry.space_group_name_H-M   'P 1'
#
loop_
_entity.id
_entity.type
_entity.pdbx_description
1 polymer ?
#
loop_
_entity_poly.entity_id
_entity_poly.type
_entity_poly.pdbx_seq_one_letter_code
_entity_poly.pdbx_strand_id
1 'polypeptide(L)'
;MGMVGSRRASKPGLDTAKAFARSLAGAGFVVTSGLARGIDGAAHQGALDVGGLTIGVLGTGLGKLYPQQHRALATQIAAQGGAVISEFPLDAGP
;
A
#
# COMPACT_ATOMS: atom_id res chain seq x y z
N MET A 1 -5.30 -10.34 -0.42
CA MET A 1 -4.94 -10.56 1.00
C MET A 1 -4.84 -9.21 1.69
N GLY A 2 -5.66 -8.98 2.71
CA GLY A 2 -5.61 -7.74 3.49
C GLY A 2 -4.42 -7.74 4.45
N MET A 3 -3.57 -6.72 4.38
CA MET A 3 -2.46 -6.51 5.31
C MET A 3 -2.63 -5.15 5.98
N VAL A 4 -2.68 -5.13 7.31
CA VAL A 4 -2.86 -3.93 8.11
C VAL A 4 -1.90 -3.94 9.29
N GLY A 5 -1.57 -2.78 9.83
CA GLY A 5 -0.83 -2.71 11.08
C GLY A 5 -0.48 -1.30 11.52
N SER A 6 0.49 -1.19 12.43
CA SER A 6 0.85 0.08 13.06
C SER A 6 1.34 1.12 12.05
N ARG A 7 0.84 2.35 12.20
CA ARG A 7 1.35 3.54 11.49
C ARG A 7 2.72 3.99 11.97
N ARG A 8 3.14 3.52 13.15
CA ARG A 8 4.45 3.74 13.79
C ARG A 8 5.06 2.38 14.13
N ALA A 9 5.35 1.59 13.11
CA ALA A 9 5.96 0.29 13.29
C ALA A 9 7.46 0.42 13.60
N SER A 10 7.99 -0.53 14.37
CA SER A 10 9.43 -0.68 14.56
C SER A 10 10.10 -1.14 13.26
N LYS A 11 11.42 -0.95 13.14
CA LYS A 11 12.19 -1.43 11.99
C LYS A 11 11.99 -2.94 11.73
N PRO A 12 12.08 -3.84 12.73
CA PRO A 12 11.75 -5.25 12.53
C PRO A 12 10.33 -5.49 12.06
N GLY A 13 9.34 -4.72 12.56
CA GLY A 13 7.96 -4.84 12.11
C GLY A 13 7.78 -4.48 10.64
N LEU A 14 8.45 -3.42 10.18
CA LEU A 14 8.47 -3.03 8.76
C LEU A 14 9.12 -4.12 7.88
N ASP A 15 10.25 -4.66 8.34
CA ASP A 15 10.99 -5.69 7.59
C ASP A 15 10.16 -6.98 7.47
N THR A 16 9.50 -7.40 8.55
CA THR A 16 8.58 -8.55 8.53
C THR A 16 7.40 -8.32 7.60
N ALA A 17 6.74 -7.16 7.67
CA ALA A 17 5.61 -6.85 6.79
C ALA A 17 6.01 -6.87 5.31
N LYS A 18 7.16 -6.27 5.00
CA LYS A 18 7.72 -6.25 3.65
C LYS A 18 8.05 -7.65 3.15
N ALA A 19 8.75 -8.46 3.95
CA ALA A 19 9.12 -9.82 3.60
C ALA A 19 7.89 -10.72 3.41
N PHE A 20 6.88 -10.58 4.27
CA PHE A 20 5.66 -11.36 4.17
C PHE A 20 4.84 -10.99 2.92
N ALA A 21 4.68 -9.70 2.64
CA ALA A 21 4.01 -9.24 1.42
C ALA A 21 4.73 -9.71 0.15
N ARG A 22 6.08 -9.70 0.16
CA ARG A 22 6.90 -10.23 -0.93
C ARG A 22 6.62 -11.71 -1.18
N SER A 23 6.56 -12.53 -0.13
CA SER A 23 6.26 -13.97 -0.25
C SER A 23 4.84 -14.21 -0.78
N LEU A 24 3.85 -13.48 -0.29
CA LEU A 24 2.46 -13.58 -0.76
C LEU A 24 2.34 -13.19 -2.23
N ALA A 25 2.93 -12.06 -2.61
CA ALA A 25 2.91 -11.56 -3.99
C ALA A 25 3.64 -12.52 -4.95
N GLY A 26 4.79 -13.05 -4.54
CA GLY A 26 5.53 -14.07 -5.31
C GLY A 26 4.76 -15.38 -5.48
N ALA A 27 3.83 -15.69 -4.58
CA ALA A 27 2.91 -16.82 -4.70
C ALA A 27 1.64 -16.50 -5.53
N GLY A 28 1.54 -15.32 -6.13
CA GLY A 28 0.43 -14.90 -6.99
C GLY A 28 -0.73 -14.21 -6.26
N PHE A 29 -0.61 -13.91 -4.97
CA PHE A 29 -1.64 -13.16 -4.26
C PHE A 29 -1.53 -11.67 -4.52
N VAL A 30 -2.67 -11.00 -4.69
CA VAL A 30 -2.76 -9.54 -4.66
C VAL A 30 -2.78 -9.05 -3.22
N VAL A 31 -1.87 -8.14 -2.86
CA VAL A 31 -1.83 -7.51 -1.52
C VAL A 31 -2.76 -6.30 -1.49
N THR A 32 -3.60 -6.18 -0.47
CA THR A 32 -4.48 -5.02 -0.25
C THR A 32 -4.13 -4.36 1.08
N SER A 33 -4.02 -3.03 1.10
CA SER A 33 -3.75 -2.25 2.31
C SER A 33 -4.22 -0.80 2.18
N GLY A 34 -4.15 -0.02 3.26
CA GLY A 34 -4.71 1.33 3.36
C GLY A 34 -3.80 2.46 2.88
N LEU A 35 -2.62 2.13 2.33
CA LEU A 35 -1.61 3.11 1.90
C LEU A 35 -1.13 4.07 3.02
N ALA A 36 -1.44 3.77 4.28
CA ALA A 36 -1.01 4.56 5.44
C ALA A 36 0.50 4.41 5.68
N ARG A 37 1.05 5.23 6.59
CA ARG A 37 2.44 5.06 7.06
C ARG A 37 2.63 3.68 7.71
N GLY A 38 3.87 3.23 7.79
CA GLY A 38 4.22 2.04 8.55
C GLY A 38 3.95 0.75 7.77
N ILE A 39 3.20 -0.18 8.37
CA ILE A 39 2.99 -1.53 7.85
C ILE A 39 2.37 -1.52 6.45
N ASP A 40 1.38 -0.66 6.20
CA ASP A 40 0.70 -0.58 4.91
C ASP A 40 1.67 -0.23 3.76
N GLY A 41 2.47 0.82 3.94
CA GLY A 41 3.51 1.20 2.98
C GLY A 41 4.54 0.09 2.75
N ALA A 42 4.99 -0.58 3.82
CA ALA A 42 5.94 -1.68 3.73
C ALA A 42 5.34 -2.89 2.98
N ALA A 43 4.06 -3.20 3.17
CA ALA A 43 3.36 -4.28 2.49
C ALA A 43 3.23 -4.01 0.99
N HIS A 44 2.80 -2.81 0.60
CA HIS A 44 2.75 -2.41 -0.82
C HIS A 44 4.13 -2.49 -1.47
N GLN A 45 5.16 -1.95 -0.81
CA GLN A 45 6.53 -2.03 -1.34
C GLN A 45 7.01 -3.47 -1.50
N GLY A 46 6.74 -4.34 -0.52
CA GLY A 46 7.11 -5.75 -0.59
C GLY A 46 6.47 -6.49 -1.77
N ALA A 47 5.22 -6.18 -2.10
CA ALA A 47 4.54 -6.74 -3.26
C ALA A 47 5.15 -6.25 -4.59
N LEU A 48 5.41 -4.95 -4.70
CA LEU A 48 5.99 -4.34 -5.90
C LEU A 48 7.45 -4.79 -6.15
N ASP A 49 8.20 -5.08 -5.09
CA ASP A 49 9.60 -5.52 -5.18
C ASP A 49 9.78 -6.87 -5.93
N VAL A 50 8.71 -7.65 -6.08
CA VAL A 50 8.70 -8.90 -6.88
C VAL A 50 7.83 -8.79 -8.13
N GLY A 51 7.42 -7.58 -8.52
CA GLY A 51 6.53 -7.36 -9.66
C GLY A 51 5.12 -7.91 -9.46
N GLY A 52 4.72 -8.15 -8.21
CA GLY A 52 3.37 -8.58 -7.89
C GLY A 52 2.39 -7.41 -7.84
N LEU A 53 1.10 -7.74 -7.86
CA LEU A 53 0.04 -6.74 -7.85
C LEU A 53 -0.35 -6.34 -6.43
N THR A 54 -0.74 -5.07 -6.26
CA THR A 54 -1.27 -4.57 -5.00
C THR A 54 -2.35 -3.52 -5.20
N ILE A 55 -3.27 -3.41 -4.24
CA ILE A 55 -4.38 -2.45 -4.23
C ILE A 55 -4.30 -1.59 -2.98
N GLY A 56 -4.12 -0.29 -3.16
CA GLY A 56 -4.18 0.71 -2.10
C GLY A 56 -5.60 1.26 -1.92
N VAL A 57 -6.15 1.20 -0.72
CA VAL A 57 -7.48 1.71 -0.38
C VAL A 57 -7.32 3.00 0.43
N LEU A 58 -7.69 4.13 -0.14
CA LEU A 58 -7.54 5.43 0.53
C LEU A 58 -8.73 5.71 1.44
N GLY A 59 -8.43 6.23 2.64
CA GLY A 59 -9.41 6.87 3.53
C GLY A 59 -9.66 8.35 3.20
N THR A 60 -9.35 8.78 1.98
CA THR A 60 -9.45 10.16 1.46
C THR A 60 -9.85 10.13 -0.01
N GLY A 61 -10.26 11.26 -0.57
CA GLY A 61 -10.44 11.40 -2.02
C GLY A 61 -9.13 11.17 -2.78
N LEU A 62 -9.21 10.64 -4.01
CA LEU A 62 -8.03 10.39 -4.86
C LEU A 62 -7.18 11.65 -5.09
N GLY A 63 -7.80 12.84 -5.14
CA GLY A 63 -7.12 14.13 -5.27
C GLY A 63 -6.42 14.61 -3.99
N LYS A 64 -6.75 14.02 -2.83
CA LYS A 64 -6.20 14.38 -1.51
C LYS A 64 -5.42 13.25 -0.85
N LEU A 65 -4.74 12.41 -1.65
CA LEU A 65 -3.94 11.29 -1.16
C LEU A 65 -3.09 11.66 0.07
N TYR A 66 -3.34 10.94 1.16
CA TYR A 66 -2.62 11.05 2.43
C TYR A 66 -2.10 9.67 2.88
N PRO A 67 -0.86 9.57 3.37
CA PRO A 67 0.11 10.65 3.55
C PRO A 67 0.78 11.06 2.23
N GLN A 68 1.15 12.35 2.09
CA GLN A 68 1.73 12.87 0.85
C GLN A 68 3.02 12.14 0.42
N GLN A 69 3.81 11.66 1.37
CA GLN A 69 5.04 10.89 1.10
C GLN A 69 4.78 9.58 0.32
N HIS A 70 3.55 9.06 0.32
CA HIS A 70 3.21 7.85 -0.42
C HIS A 70 2.63 8.12 -1.82
N ARG A 71 2.69 9.37 -2.31
CA ARG A 71 2.32 9.68 -3.71
C ARG A 71 3.13 8.87 -4.72
N ALA A 72 4.45 8.79 -4.53
CA ALA A 72 5.31 8.01 -5.41
C ALA A 72 4.95 6.52 -5.39
N LEU A 73 4.69 5.97 -4.19
CA LEU A 73 4.25 4.59 -4.02
C LEU A 73 2.92 4.33 -4.73
N ALA A 74 1.93 5.22 -4.57
CA ALA A 74 0.65 5.12 -5.26
C ALA A 74 0.78 5.15 -6.78
N THR A 75 1.63 6.03 -7.32
CA THR A 75 1.94 6.07 -8.75
C THR A 75 2.59 4.76 -9.20
N GLN A 76 3.51 4.21 -8.41
CA GLN A 76 4.18 2.94 -8.73
C GLN A 76 3.19 1.77 -8.73
N ILE A 77 2.23 1.74 -7.79
CA ILE A 77 1.17 0.73 -7.75
C ILE A 77 0.40 0.74 -9.06
N ALA A 78 -0.07 1.91 -9.52
CA ALA A 78 -0.81 2.02 -10.76
C ALA A 78 0.06 1.66 -11.99
N ALA A 79 1.32 2.12 -12.01
CA ALA A 79 2.24 1.86 -13.13
C ALA A 79 2.60 0.38 -13.31
N GLN A 80 2.56 -0.41 -12.23
CA GLN A 80 2.82 -1.86 -12.27
C GLN A 80 1.55 -2.71 -12.42
N GLY A 81 0.41 -2.09 -12.80
CA GLY A 81 -0.85 -2.80 -13.06
C GLY A 81 -1.70 -3.06 -11.81
N GLY A 82 -1.32 -2.52 -10.65
CA GLY A 82 -2.15 -2.48 -9.46
C GLY A 82 -3.21 -1.38 -9.53
N ALA A 83 -3.85 -1.09 -8.39
CA ALA A 83 -4.89 -0.07 -8.31
C ALA A 83 -4.79 0.77 -7.02
N VAL A 84 -5.25 2.01 -7.11
CA VAL A 84 -5.51 2.86 -5.95
C VAL A 84 -6.97 3.29 -6.01
N ILE A 85 -7.74 2.96 -4.98
CA ILE A 85 -9.19 3.15 -4.94
C ILE A 85 -9.61 4.00 -3.75
N SER A 86 -10.75 4.67 -3.88
CA SER A 86 -11.38 5.47 -2.84
C SER A 86 -12.89 5.45 -3.02
N GLU A 87 -13.62 5.46 -1.92
CA GLU A 87 -15.08 5.64 -1.89
C GLU A 87 -15.51 7.11 -1.72
N PHE A 88 -14.54 8.01 -1.52
CA PHE A 88 -14.81 9.41 -1.23
C PHE A 88 -14.83 10.28 -2.49
N PRO A 89 -15.52 11.44 -2.47
CA PRO A 89 -15.38 12.46 -3.50
C PRO A 89 -13.91 12.81 -3.76
N LEU A 90 -13.57 13.21 -4.99
CA LEU A 90 -12.19 13.40 -5.43
C LEU A 90 -11.36 14.32 -4.51
N ASP A 91 -11.97 15.32 -3.92
CA ASP A 91 -11.35 16.37 -3.10
C ASP A 91 -11.56 16.20 -1.58
N ALA A 92 -12.14 15.08 -1.14
CA ALA A 92 -12.37 14.81 0.27
C ALA A 92 -11.05 14.65 1.04
N GLY A 93 -10.89 15.42 2.12
CA GLY A 93 -9.73 15.37 2.99
C GLY A 93 -9.74 14.19 3.98
N PRO A 94 -8.64 14.01 4.72
CA PRO A 94 -8.54 13.05 5.83
C PRO A 94 -9.30 13.48 7.08
#